data_AF-A0A7V8VQ11-F1
#
_entry.id   AF-A0A7V8VQ11-F1
#
_cell.length_a   1.000
_cell.length_b   1.000
_cell.length_c   1.000
_cell.angle_alpha   90.00
_cell.angle_beta   90.00
_cell.angle_gamma   90.00
#
_symmetry.space_group_name_H-M   'P 1'
#
loop_
_entity.id
_entity.type
_entity.pdbx_description
1 polymer ?
#
loop_
_entity_poly.entity_id
_entity_poly.type
_entity_poly.pdbx_seq_one_letter_code
_entity_poly.pdbx_strand_id
1 'polypeptide(L)'
;DPAGALPFPAGWPRPETIVSGSAAGPLVGGNLSLIAATLGTPYQIQSEGAILFVEEIGEAAYRLDRLLSQLHLAGVLHSVAGIALGAFTDCTDMRTAGMPSPLEVLRDRLAGLRIPVAAGLPFGHIPESWTLPLGVRARLDASTGTLELLEPAVASGGTS
;
A
#
# COMPACT_ATOMS: atom_id res chain seq x y z
N ASP A 1 -4.78 -5.87 23.71
CA ASP A 1 -5.65 -6.43 22.66
C ASP A 1 -5.22 -5.96 21.29
N PRO A 2 -5.29 -6.80 20.24
CA PRO A 2 -5.09 -6.36 18.86
C PRO A 2 -6.05 -5.21 18.56
N ALA A 3 -5.58 -4.20 17.83
CA ALA A 3 -6.44 -3.06 17.45
C ALA A 3 -7.55 -3.48 16.46
N GLY A 4 -7.42 -4.65 15.82
CA GLY A 4 -8.46 -5.27 15.01
C GLY A 4 -8.52 -4.70 13.59
N ALA A 5 -9.61 -5.02 12.88
CA ALA A 5 -9.82 -4.53 11.52
C ALA A 5 -9.99 -3.02 11.50
N LEU A 6 -9.27 -2.34 10.60
CA LEU A 6 -9.40 -0.90 10.44
C LEU A 6 -10.79 -0.55 9.90
N PRO A 7 -11.53 0.37 10.58
CA PRO A 7 -12.91 0.67 10.22
C PRO A 7 -12.96 1.51 8.95
N PHE A 8 -13.81 1.13 8.00
CA PHE A 8 -14.03 1.92 6.80
C PHE A 8 -14.83 3.19 7.09
N PRO A 9 -14.49 4.32 6.46
CA PRO A 9 -15.34 5.49 6.51
C PRO A 9 -16.72 5.24 5.89
N ALA A 10 -17.72 6.01 6.33
CA ALA A 10 -19.11 5.79 5.91
C ALA A 10 -19.27 6.02 4.40
N GLY A 11 -19.82 5.04 3.69
CA GLY A 11 -20.02 5.12 2.24
C GLY A 11 -18.74 4.96 1.41
N TRP A 12 -17.62 4.58 2.02
CA TRP A 12 -16.39 4.31 1.28
C TRP A 12 -16.61 3.18 0.26
N PRO A 13 -16.20 3.35 -1.01
CA PRO A 13 -16.31 2.30 -2.01
C PRO A 13 -15.56 1.04 -1.58
N ARG A 14 -16.07 -0.13 -1.98
CA ARG A 14 -15.36 -1.39 -1.71
C ARG A 14 -13.98 -1.36 -2.38
N PRO A 15 -12.89 -1.69 -1.67
CA PRO A 15 -11.58 -1.84 -2.29
C PRO A 15 -11.61 -2.87 -3.42
N GLU A 16 -10.81 -2.61 -4.43
CA GLU A 16 -10.62 -3.49 -5.57
C GLU A 16 -9.59 -4.57 -5.27
N THR A 17 -9.90 -5.81 -5.62
CA THR A 17 -8.95 -6.92 -5.59
C THR A 17 -8.17 -6.97 -6.90
N ILE A 18 -6.86 -6.73 -6.85
CA ILE A 18 -5.96 -6.94 -8.01
C ILE A 18 -5.45 -8.39 -8.01
N VAL A 19 -5.02 -8.88 -6.84
CA VAL A 19 -4.65 -10.28 -6.62
C VAL A 19 -5.29 -10.75 -5.33
N SER A 20 -6.12 -11.78 -5.40
CA SER A 20 -6.83 -12.33 -4.23
C SER A 20 -5.89 -13.05 -3.27
N GLY A 21 -6.30 -13.16 -2.00
CA GLY A 21 -5.58 -13.89 -0.96
C GLY A 21 -5.40 -13.07 0.31
N SER A 22 -4.72 -13.65 1.29
CA SER A 22 -4.39 -12.97 2.55
C SER A 22 -2.96 -13.24 2.96
N ALA A 23 -2.33 -12.23 3.54
CA ALA A 23 -0.97 -12.28 4.07
C ALA A 23 -0.88 -11.48 5.36
N ALA A 24 0.10 -11.80 6.20
CA ALA A 24 0.37 -11.06 7.42
C ALA A 24 1.88 -10.84 7.60
N GLY A 25 2.24 -9.67 8.09
CA GLY A 25 3.63 -9.24 8.26
C GLY A 25 3.71 -7.86 8.90
N PRO A 26 4.93 -7.36 9.16
CA PRO A 26 5.12 -5.97 9.58
C PRO A 26 4.53 -5.01 8.53
N LEU A 27 3.85 -3.96 8.98
CA LEU A 27 3.32 -2.92 8.12
C LEU A 27 4.42 -1.90 7.82
N VAL A 28 4.80 -1.78 6.54
CA VAL A 28 5.86 -0.86 6.08
C VAL A 28 5.38 -0.13 4.82
N GLY A 29 5.85 1.09 4.57
CA GLY A 29 5.46 1.81 3.36
C GLY A 29 5.27 3.30 3.58
N GLY A 30 4.30 3.87 2.86
CA GLY A 30 4.06 5.32 2.78
C GLY A 30 3.93 5.80 1.34
N ASN A 31 4.43 7.01 1.09
CA ASN A 31 4.41 7.63 -0.23
C ASN A 31 5.35 6.91 -1.22
N LEU A 32 4.85 6.54 -2.40
CA LEU A 32 5.59 5.77 -3.41
C LEU A 32 6.89 6.46 -3.84
N SER A 33 6.84 7.75 -4.17
CA SER A 33 8.01 8.51 -4.59
C SER A 33 9.07 8.61 -3.51
N LEU A 34 8.68 8.78 -2.24
CA LEU A 34 9.61 8.80 -1.11
C LEU A 34 10.25 7.43 -0.87
N ILE A 35 9.49 6.33 -0.95
CA ILE A 35 10.04 4.97 -0.84
C ILE A 35 11.09 4.76 -1.96
N ALA A 36 10.75 5.13 -3.20
CA ALA A 36 11.67 4.99 -4.32
C ALA A 36 12.95 5.83 -4.15
N ALA A 37 12.84 7.02 -3.56
CA ALA A 37 13.96 7.93 -3.34
C ALA A 37 14.96 7.42 -2.28
N THR A 38 14.54 6.56 -1.35
CA THR A 38 15.45 6.02 -0.31
C THR A 38 16.10 4.69 -0.68
N LEU A 39 15.78 4.10 -1.83
CA LEU A 39 16.37 2.84 -2.28
C LEU A 39 17.90 2.92 -2.38
N GLY A 40 18.59 1.92 -1.83
CA GLY A 40 20.05 1.85 -1.75
C GLY A 40 20.67 2.70 -0.64
N THR A 41 19.86 3.40 0.18
CA THR A 41 20.34 4.16 1.34
C THR A 41 20.11 3.40 2.65
N PRO A 42 20.75 3.80 3.77
CA PRO A 42 20.45 3.25 5.09
C PRO A 42 18.98 3.41 5.55
N TYR A 43 18.20 4.25 4.86
CA TYR A 43 16.80 4.53 5.16
C TYR A 43 15.82 3.77 4.26
N GLN A 44 16.32 2.84 3.43
CA GLN A 44 15.47 1.95 2.65
C GLN A 44 14.58 1.10 3.58
N ILE A 45 13.31 0.94 3.19
CA ILE A 45 12.35 0.12 3.92
C ILE A 45 12.81 -1.35 4.02
N GLN A 46 12.48 -1.98 5.15
CA GLN A 46 12.70 -3.41 5.36
C GLN A 46 11.49 -4.18 4.83
N SER A 47 11.54 -4.62 3.57
CA SER A 47 10.37 -5.15 2.86
C SER A 47 10.16 -6.66 2.99
N GLU A 48 11.15 -7.42 3.46
CA GLU A 48 11.09 -8.88 3.56
C GLU A 48 9.92 -9.35 4.45
N GLY A 49 9.01 -10.14 3.87
CA GLY A 49 7.82 -10.66 4.54
C GLY A 49 6.81 -9.60 4.99
N ALA A 50 6.96 -8.35 4.56
CA ALA A 50 6.16 -7.24 5.05
C ALA A 50 4.83 -7.06 4.28
N ILE A 51 3.86 -6.39 4.90
CA ILE A 51 2.72 -5.80 4.20
C ILE A 51 3.14 -4.40 3.78
N LEU A 52 3.36 -4.23 2.48
CA LEU A 52 3.73 -2.95 1.91
C LEU A 52 2.47 -2.13 1.65
N PHE A 53 2.32 -0.97 2.31
CA PHE A 53 1.26 -0.03 1.98
C PHE A 53 1.80 1.15 1.17
N VAL A 54 1.12 1.52 0.09
CA VAL A 54 1.60 2.56 -0.84
C VAL A 54 0.46 3.50 -1.21
N GLU A 55 0.78 4.79 -1.21
CA GLU A 55 -0.08 5.87 -1.69
C GLU A 55 0.75 6.87 -2.50
N GLU A 56 0.09 7.76 -3.26
CA GLU A 56 0.78 8.82 -4.01
C GLU A 56 -0.16 10.01 -4.28
N ILE A 57 0.43 11.18 -4.55
CA ILE A 57 -0.31 12.38 -4.96
C ILE A 57 0.35 13.09 -6.15
N GLY A 58 -0.46 13.52 -7.11
CA GLY A 58 -0.05 14.47 -8.15
C GLY A 58 0.89 13.92 -9.23
N GLU A 59 1.10 12.61 -9.27
CA GLU A 59 2.00 11.98 -10.25
C GLU A 59 1.28 11.56 -11.53
N ALA A 60 1.96 11.70 -12.67
CA ALA A 60 1.47 11.18 -13.93
C ALA A 60 1.61 9.64 -13.99
N ALA A 61 0.71 8.96 -14.70
CA ALA A 61 0.70 7.49 -14.80
C ALA A 61 2.06 6.89 -15.23
N TYR A 62 2.79 7.51 -16.17
CA TYR A 62 4.11 7.04 -16.59
C TYR A 62 5.19 7.15 -15.48
N ARG A 63 4.99 8.04 -14.50
CA ARG A 63 5.89 8.15 -13.36
C ARG A 63 5.59 7.08 -12.34
N LEU A 64 4.31 6.77 -12.09
CA LEU A 64 3.92 5.61 -11.29
C LEU A 64 4.54 4.33 -11.87
N ASP A 65 4.44 4.17 -13.19
CA ASP A 65 5.06 3.06 -13.93
C ASP A 65 6.56 2.94 -13.65
N ARG A 66 7.29 4.06 -13.80
CA ARG A 66 8.73 4.13 -13.54
C ARG A 66 9.07 3.82 -12.08
N LEU A 67 8.31 4.35 -11.12
CA LEU A 67 8.53 4.15 -9.68
C LEU A 67 8.30 2.69 -9.28
N LEU A 68 7.20 2.08 -9.72
CA LEU A 68 6.91 0.66 -9.49
C LEU A 68 7.96 -0.24 -10.15
N SER A 69 8.40 0.10 -11.36
CA SER A 69 9.49 -0.59 -12.04
C SER A 69 10.80 -0.50 -11.25
N GLN A 70 11.10 0.65 -10.66
CA GLN A 70 12.28 0.83 -9.82
C GLN A 70 12.22 -0.05 -8.56
N LEU A 71 11.08 -0.09 -7.86
CA LEU A 71 10.88 -0.96 -6.69
C LEU A 71 10.98 -2.45 -7.08
N HIS A 72 10.44 -2.83 -8.24
CA HIS A 72 10.54 -4.19 -8.77
C HIS A 72 11.99 -4.60 -9.02
N LEU A 73 12.74 -3.77 -9.77
CA LEU A 73 14.14 -4.01 -10.13
C LEU A 73 15.08 -3.97 -8.91
N ALA A 74 14.74 -3.19 -7.88
CA ALA A 74 15.46 -3.16 -6.61
C ALA A 74 15.16 -4.36 -5.71
N GLY A 75 14.27 -5.29 -6.13
CA GLY A 75 13.91 -6.48 -5.37
C GLY A 75 12.85 -6.25 -4.28
N VAL A 76 12.41 -5.02 -4.05
CA VAL A 76 11.46 -4.67 -2.98
C VAL A 76 10.13 -5.40 -3.17
N LEU A 77 9.57 -5.38 -4.38
CA LEU A 77 8.27 -6.03 -4.65
C LEU A 77 8.35 -7.56 -4.63
N HIS A 78 9.55 -8.14 -4.73
CA HIS A 78 9.74 -9.59 -4.67
C HIS A 78 9.80 -10.13 -3.24
N SER A 79 10.11 -9.27 -2.26
CA SER A 79 10.29 -9.71 -0.87
C SER A 79 9.08 -9.45 0.03
N VAL A 80 8.11 -8.65 -0.42
CA VAL A 80 6.89 -8.36 0.36
C VAL A 80 5.92 -9.53 0.36
N ALA A 81 5.16 -9.68 1.44
CA ALA A 81 4.13 -10.71 1.58
C ALA A 81 2.76 -10.28 1.00
N GLY A 82 2.50 -8.98 0.88
CA GLY A 82 1.28 -8.42 0.30
C GLY A 82 1.36 -6.91 0.11
N ILE A 83 0.50 -6.35 -0.74
CA ILE A 83 0.50 -4.92 -1.08
C ILE A 83 -0.88 -4.31 -0.86
N ALA A 84 -0.94 -3.27 -0.04
CA ALA A 84 -2.12 -2.46 0.20
C ALA A 84 -1.96 -1.12 -0.54
N LEU A 85 -2.83 -0.81 -1.48
CA LEU A 85 -2.79 0.45 -2.22
C LEU A 85 -3.88 1.39 -1.70
N GLY A 86 -3.44 2.57 -1.27
CA GLY A 86 -4.29 3.65 -0.80
C GLY A 86 -4.79 4.51 -1.94
N ALA A 87 -4.95 5.80 -1.65
CA ALA A 87 -5.31 6.81 -2.62
C ALA A 87 -4.11 7.18 -3.51
N PHE A 88 -4.39 7.32 -4.80
CA PHE A 88 -3.51 7.92 -5.80
C PHE A 88 -4.15 9.25 -6.23
N THR A 89 -4.13 10.22 -5.30
CA THR A 89 -4.89 11.48 -5.40
C THR A 89 -4.29 12.38 -6.48
N ASP A 90 -5.12 13.02 -7.30
CA ASP A 90 -4.67 13.90 -8.40
C ASP A 90 -3.62 13.25 -9.33
N CYS A 91 -3.53 11.92 -9.33
CA CYS A 91 -2.71 11.18 -10.26
C CYS A 91 -3.44 11.12 -11.60
N THR A 92 -2.77 11.53 -12.66
CA THR A 92 -3.43 11.76 -13.95
C THR A 92 -2.91 10.81 -15.02
N ASP A 93 -3.80 10.39 -15.91
CA ASP A 93 -3.37 10.08 -17.26
C ASP A 93 -2.81 11.37 -17.87
N MET A 94 -1.72 11.29 -18.61
CA MET A 94 -1.36 12.43 -19.47
C MET A 94 -2.60 12.71 -20.34
N ARG A 95 -2.98 13.99 -20.54
CA ARG A 95 -4.18 14.44 -21.30
C ARG A 95 -4.10 14.13 -22.81
N THR A 96 -3.61 12.95 -23.16
CA THR A 96 -3.38 12.42 -24.50
C THR A 96 -4.15 11.12 -24.62
N ALA A 97 -5.02 11.03 -25.61
CA ALA A 97 -5.87 9.86 -25.82
C ALA A 97 -5.03 8.58 -25.95
N GLY A 98 -5.43 7.52 -25.22
CA GLY A 98 -4.83 6.19 -25.29
C GLY A 98 -3.73 5.89 -24.28
N MET A 99 -3.42 6.82 -23.36
CA MET A 99 -2.52 6.53 -22.24
C MET A 99 -3.25 5.76 -21.13
N PRO A 100 -2.58 4.82 -20.44
CA PRO A 100 -3.19 4.09 -19.34
C PRO A 100 -3.44 5.03 -18.15
N SER A 101 -4.56 4.81 -17.48
CA SER A 101 -4.88 5.42 -16.20
C SER A 101 -3.91 4.95 -15.09
N PRO A 102 -3.78 5.70 -13.98
CA PRO A 102 -3.00 5.27 -12.82
C PRO A 102 -3.34 3.86 -12.33
N LEU A 103 -4.63 3.52 -12.28
CA LEU A 103 -5.09 2.21 -11.83
C LEU A 103 -4.72 1.09 -12.81
N GLU A 104 -4.78 1.34 -14.11
CA GLU A 104 -4.33 0.37 -15.12
C GLU A 104 -2.84 0.10 -15.00
N VAL A 105 -2.01 1.13 -14.76
CA VAL A 105 -0.57 0.97 -14.49
C VAL A 105 -0.34 0.13 -13.24
N LEU A 106 -1.06 0.43 -12.14
CA LEU A 106 -0.94 -0.34 -10.89
C LEU A 106 -1.30 -1.82 -11.11
N ARG A 107 -2.40 -2.10 -11.81
CA ARG A 107 -2.80 -3.47 -12.16
C ARG A 107 -1.74 -4.17 -12.99
N ASP A 108 -1.29 -3.55 -14.08
CA ASP A 108 -0.31 -4.14 -15.00
C ASP A 108 1.00 -4.51 -14.29
N ARG A 109 1.48 -3.62 -13.41
CA ARG A 109 2.73 -3.83 -12.68
C ARG A 109 2.63 -4.81 -11.52
N LEU A 110 1.46 -4.98 -10.90
CA LEU A 110 1.34 -5.72 -9.64
C LEU A 110 0.60 -7.06 -9.77
N ALA A 111 -0.25 -7.25 -10.78
CA ALA A 111 -1.06 -8.47 -10.93
C ALA A 111 -0.21 -9.75 -11.08
N GLY A 112 1.02 -9.62 -11.61
CA GLY A 112 1.94 -10.75 -11.81
C GLY A 112 2.68 -11.24 -10.56
N LEU A 113 2.60 -10.53 -9.43
CA LEU A 113 3.45 -10.80 -8.25
C LEU A 113 3.05 -12.03 -7.42
N ARG A 114 1.86 -12.62 -7.68
CA ARG A 114 1.33 -13.82 -6.97
C ARG A 114 1.23 -13.68 -5.45
N ILE A 115 1.20 -12.44 -4.95
CA ILE A 115 0.94 -12.08 -3.56
C ILE A 115 -0.37 -11.29 -3.49
N PRO A 116 -1.07 -11.22 -2.35
CA PRO A 116 -2.30 -10.44 -2.23
C PRO A 116 -2.08 -8.96 -2.52
N VAL A 117 -2.91 -8.38 -3.37
CA VAL A 117 -2.89 -6.95 -3.72
C VAL A 117 -4.30 -6.38 -3.73
N ALA A 118 -4.55 -5.36 -2.91
CA ALA A 118 -5.81 -4.63 -2.85
C ALA A 118 -5.60 -3.14 -3.13
N ALA A 119 -6.56 -2.49 -3.78
CA ALA A 119 -6.51 -1.07 -4.10
C ALA A 119 -7.74 -0.29 -3.67
N GLY A 120 -7.56 1.00 -3.42
CA GLY A 120 -8.64 1.88 -2.95
C GLY A 120 -8.93 1.75 -1.46
N LEU A 121 -7.93 1.35 -0.65
CA LEU A 121 -8.02 1.41 0.80
C LEU A 121 -8.01 2.88 1.26
N PRO A 122 -8.71 3.23 2.36
CA PRO A 122 -8.88 4.63 2.78
C PRO A 122 -7.65 5.15 3.52
N PHE A 123 -6.53 5.32 2.82
CA PHE A 123 -5.36 6.04 3.33
C PHE A 123 -4.64 6.79 2.22
N GLY A 124 -3.86 7.81 2.59
CA GLY A 124 -3.10 8.66 1.67
C GLY A 124 -3.59 10.10 1.70
N HIS A 125 -3.33 10.87 0.65
CA HIS A 125 -3.74 12.27 0.56
C HIS A 125 -5.26 12.46 0.32
N ILE A 126 -6.08 12.14 1.34
CA ILE A 126 -7.55 12.24 1.34
C ILE A 126 -8.07 12.74 2.70
N PRO A 127 -9.30 13.30 2.78
CA PRO A 127 -9.85 13.82 4.04
C PRO A 127 -10.04 12.77 5.14
N GLU A 128 -10.53 11.59 4.78
CA GLU A 128 -10.81 10.48 5.72
C GLU A 128 -9.76 9.37 5.53
N SER A 129 -8.53 9.64 6.00
CA SER A 129 -7.40 8.70 5.93
C SER A 129 -7.27 7.89 7.22
N TRP A 130 -7.06 6.58 7.09
CA TRP A 130 -6.57 5.74 8.17
C TRP A 130 -5.22 6.24 8.68
N THR A 131 -5.03 6.13 9.99
CA THR A 131 -3.72 6.25 10.62
C THR A 131 -3.07 4.87 10.66
N LEU A 132 -1.97 4.71 9.94
CA LEU A 132 -1.25 3.44 9.81
C LEU A 132 0.01 3.45 10.68
N PRO A 133 0.06 2.68 11.79
CA PRO A 133 1.27 2.54 12.59
C PRO A 133 2.35 1.74 11.85
N LEU A 134 3.54 2.32 11.73
CA LEU A 134 4.68 1.66 11.07
C LEU A 134 5.29 0.58 11.96
N GLY A 135 5.67 -0.53 11.35
CA GLY A 135 6.41 -1.62 11.98
C GLY A 135 5.56 -2.62 12.76
N VAL A 136 4.30 -2.31 13.06
CA VAL A 136 3.41 -3.26 13.74
C VAL A 136 2.97 -4.37 12.80
N ARG A 137 2.68 -5.54 13.34
CA ARG A 137 2.10 -6.65 12.57
C ARG A 137 0.68 -6.33 12.11
N ALA A 138 0.43 -6.49 10.83
CA ALA A 138 -0.88 -6.37 10.21
C ALA A 138 -1.20 -7.58 9.33
N ARG A 139 -2.49 -7.82 9.07
CA ARG A 139 -2.99 -8.77 8.09
C ARG A 139 -3.76 -8.03 7.01
N LEU A 140 -3.36 -8.22 5.76
CA LEU A 140 -4.13 -7.83 4.59
C LEU A 140 -4.93 -9.04 4.11
N ASP A 141 -6.23 -8.88 3.88
CA ASP A 141 -7.02 -9.80 3.06
C ASP A 141 -7.52 -9.03 1.84
N ALA A 142 -6.86 -9.26 0.71
CA ALA A 142 -7.19 -8.59 -0.55
C ALA A 142 -8.49 -9.11 -1.16
N SER A 143 -8.95 -10.30 -0.76
CA SER A 143 -10.21 -10.89 -1.23
C SER A 143 -11.42 -10.13 -0.67
N THR A 144 -11.28 -9.62 0.57
CA THR A 144 -12.31 -8.84 1.25
C THR A 144 -12.00 -7.34 1.28
N GLY A 145 -10.77 -6.94 0.97
CA GLY A 145 -10.31 -5.56 1.02
C GLY A 145 -10.09 -5.07 2.45
N THR A 146 -9.71 -5.94 3.38
CA THR A 146 -9.57 -5.59 4.80
C THR A 146 -8.10 -5.51 5.22
N LEU A 147 -7.80 -4.59 6.13
CA LEU A 147 -6.51 -4.48 6.79
C LEU A 147 -6.73 -4.51 8.31
N GLU A 148 -6.10 -5.46 8.98
CA GLU A 148 -6.26 -5.73 10.42
C GLU A 148 -4.92 -5.52 11.14
N LEU A 149 -4.94 -4.75 12.23
CA LEU A 149 -3.79 -4.61 13.12
C LEU A 149 -3.81 -5.77 14.14
N LEU A 150 -2.76 -6.60 14.09
CA LEU A 150 -2.64 -7.82 14.90
C LEU A 150 -2.04 -7.56 16.29
N GLU A 151 -1.56 -6.35 16.54
CA GLU A 151 -0.98 -5.93 17.82
C GLU A 151 -1.25 -4.44 18.09
N PRO A 152 -1.15 -3.99 19.36
CA PRO A 152 -1.28 -2.57 19.70
C PRO A 152 -0.15 -1.72 19.10
N ALA A 153 -0.49 -0.51 18.66
CA ALA A 153 0.50 0.46 18.18
C ALA A 153 1.26 1.20 19.30
N VAL A 154 0.73 1.19 20.51
CA VAL A 154 1.32 1.83 21.69
C VAL A 154 1.25 0.88 22.88
N ALA A 155 2.26 0.94 23.75
CA ALA A 155 2.24 0.21 25.00
C ALA A 155 1.03 0.62 25.82
N SER A 156 0.30 -0.35 26.37
CA SER A 156 -0.72 -0.08 27.37
C SER A 156 -0.01 0.51 28.58
N GLY A 157 -0.28 1.78 28.91
CA GLY A 157 0.30 2.40 30.10
C GLY A 157 -0.13 1.63 31.33
N GLY A 158 0.76 0.78 31.85
CA GLY A 158 0.56 0.08 33.11
C GLY A 158 0.72 1.09 34.24
N THR A 159 -0.39 1.58 34.79
CA THR A 159 -0.37 2.11 36.16
C THR A 159 -0.06 0.93 37.07
N SER A 160 1.17 0.92 37.60
CA SER A 160 1.52 0.09 38.76
C SER A 160 0.74 0.52 40.00
#